data_AF-A0A7S0MBP4-F1
#
_entry.id   AF-A0A7S0MBP4-F1
#
_cell.length_a   1.000
_cell.length_b   1.000
_cell.length_c   1.000
_cell.angle_alpha   90.00
_cell.angle_beta   90.00
_cell.angle_gamma   90.00
#
_symmetry.space_group_name_H-M   'P 1'
#
loop_
_entity.id
_entity.type
_entity.pdbx_description
1 polymer ?
#
loop_
_entity_poly.entity_id
_entity_poly.type
_entity_poly.pdbx_seq_one_letter_code
_entity_poly.pdbx_strand_id
1 'polypeptide(L)'
;KEVPAAAQPADRAGHPSAAADGAAGEAAVDYTRLPAELDGRFEALDGSGAVRPTIISPGPEWTLRAQPSLLVPPAPPRALRAEEQRAERGRALDLLDALTRSGALPLEEATLH
;
A
#
# COMPACT_ATOMS: atom_id res chain seq x y z
N LYS A 1 -53.88 8.49 -37.00
CA LYS A 1 -54.72 7.52 -36.27
C LYS A 1 -53.88 7.02 -35.10
N GLU A 2 -54.16 7.58 -33.93
CA GLU A 2 -53.45 7.40 -32.66
C GLU A 2 -53.46 5.96 -32.19
N VAL A 3 -52.41 5.56 -31.46
CA VAL A 3 -52.40 4.34 -30.64
C VAL A 3 -51.72 4.73 -29.30
N PRO A 4 -52.27 4.31 -28.13
CA PRO A 4 -52.22 5.09 -26.91
C PRO A 4 -51.25 4.57 -25.84
N ALA A 5 -51.08 5.38 -24.79
CA ALA A 5 -50.41 5.07 -23.54
C ALA A 5 -51.07 3.89 -22.79
N ALA A 6 -50.25 3.01 -22.23
CA ALA A 6 -50.61 2.01 -21.22
C ALA A 6 -49.41 1.89 -20.25
N ALA A 7 -49.50 2.46 -19.05
CA ALA A 7 -49.95 1.81 -17.82
C ALA A 7 -48.99 0.73 -17.30
N GLN A 8 -48.19 1.10 -16.29
CA GLN A 8 -47.45 0.16 -15.44
C GLN A 8 -48.43 -0.59 -14.51
N PRO A 9 -48.13 -1.84 -14.14
CA PRO A 9 -48.51 -2.37 -12.84
C PRO A 9 -47.28 -2.60 -11.96
N ALA A 10 -47.38 -2.10 -10.73
CA ALA A 10 -46.55 -2.49 -9.60
C ALA A 10 -47.01 -3.86 -9.05
N ASP A 11 -46.16 -4.42 -8.19
CA ASP A 11 -46.37 -5.52 -7.26
C ASP A 11 -45.90 -6.92 -7.70
N ARG A 12 -44.79 -7.35 -7.10
CA ARG A 12 -44.39 -8.77 -7.04
C ARG A 12 -43.81 -9.09 -5.67
N ALA A 13 -44.71 -9.24 -4.71
CA ALA A 13 -44.83 -10.36 -3.79
C ALA A 13 -43.54 -10.96 -3.16
N GLY A 14 -43.34 -10.61 -1.89
CA GLY A 14 -43.08 -11.51 -0.74
C GLY A 14 -42.21 -12.76 -0.90
N HIS A 15 -41.02 -12.74 -0.29
CA HIS A 15 -40.30 -13.96 0.09
C HIS A 15 -40.93 -14.56 1.36
N PRO A 16 -41.24 -15.86 1.40
CA PRO A 16 -41.80 -16.50 2.58
C PRO A 16 -40.72 -16.67 3.67
N SER A 17 -41.01 -16.15 4.86
CA SER A 17 -40.27 -16.41 6.09
C SER A 17 -40.66 -17.80 6.61
N ALA A 18 -39.72 -18.75 6.57
CA ALA A 18 -39.85 -20.03 7.27
C ALA A 18 -39.31 -19.85 8.69
N ALA A 19 -40.19 -20.09 9.67
CA ALA A 19 -39.89 -20.03 11.09
C ALA A 19 -38.94 -21.16 11.54
N ALA A 20 -38.22 -20.86 12.62
CA ALA A 20 -37.16 -21.62 13.23
C ALA A 20 -37.57 -23.02 13.72
N ASP A 21 -36.62 -23.95 13.66
CA ASP A 21 -36.58 -25.11 14.54
C ASP A 21 -35.17 -25.26 15.13
N GLY A 22 -35.10 -25.57 16.42
CA GLY A 22 -33.93 -25.38 17.26
C GLY A 22 -32.86 -26.45 17.08
N ALA A 23 -31.63 -26.01 16.83
CA ALA A 23 -30.42 -26.70 17.24
C ALA A 23 -29.60 -25.68 18.03
N ALA A 24 -29.15 -26.02 19.23
CA ALA A 24 -28.07 -25.33 19.93
C ALA A 24 -26.77 -25.58 19.14
N GLY A 25 -26.70 -25.01 17.95
CA GLY A 25 -25.55 -25.01 17.07
C GLY A 25 -24.75 -23.77 17.41
N GLU A 26 -23.45 -23.99 17.62
CA GLU A 26 -22.36 -23.02 17.53
C GLU A 26 -22.85 -21.76 16.81
N ALA A 27 -22.99 -20.65 17.56
CA ALA A 27 -23.54 -19.41 17.02
C ALA A 27 -22.85 -19.12 15.69
N ALA A 28 -23.59 -19.23 14.59
CA ALA A 28 -23.01 -19.17 13.25
C ALA A 28 -22.19 -17.88 13.17
N VAL A 29 -20.86 -18.03 13.07
CA VAL A 29 -19.95 -16.89 13.10
C VAL A 29 -20.23 -16.09 11.84
N ASP A 30 -20.68 -14.85 12.02
CA ASP A 30 -20.91 -13.94 10.91
C ASP A 30 -19.56 -13.43 10.39
N TYR A 31 -18.96 -14.19 9.48
CA TYR A 31 -17.67 -13.88 8.86
C TYR A 31 -17.67 -12.55 8.10
N THR A 32 -18.84 -11.96 7.78
CA THR A 32 -18.91 -10.64 7.15
C THR A 32 -18.51 -9.50 8.09
N ARG A 33 -18.52 -9.75 9.42
CA ARG A 33 -18.15 -8.78 10.45
C ARG A 33 -16.65 -8.77 10.79
N LEU A 34 -15.93 -9.83 10.41
CA LEU A 34 -14.51 -9.97 10.73
C LEU A 34 -13.64 -8.81 10.21
N PRO A 35 -13.82 -8.28 8.99
CA PRO A 35 -13.02 -7.14 8.53
C PRO A 35 -13.14 -5.93 9.47
N ALA A 36 -14.36 -5.55 9.84
CA ALA A 36 -14.61 -4.40 10.72
C ALA A 36 -14.11 -4.64 12.15
N GLU A 37 -14.23 -5.88 12.66
CA GLU A 37 -13.71 -6.25 13.98
C GLU A 37 -12.18 -6.22 14.03
N LEU A 38 -11.53 -6.74 12.98
CA LEU A 38 -10.07 -6.71 12.86
C LEU A 38 -9.57 -5.27 12.75
N ASP A 39 -10.19 -4.43 11.90
CA ASP A 39 -9.85 -3.01 11.78
C ASP A 39 -9.97 -2.30 13.14
N GLY A 40 -11.05 -2.54 13.89
CA GLY A 40 -11.24 -1.95 15.22
C GLY A 40 -10.19 -2.39 16.25
N ARG A 41 -9.79 -3.67 16.23
CA ARG A 41 -8.70 -4.18 17.07
C ARG A 41 -7.35 -3.60 16.67
N PHE A 42 -7.11 -3.41 15.37
CA PHE A 42 -5.89 -2.79 14.86
C PHE A 42 -5.74 -1.35 15.33
N GLU A 43 -6.78 -0.54 15.21
CA GLU A 43 -6.75 0.86 15.69
C GLU A 43 -6.51 0.95 17.21
N ALA A 44 -7.03 -0.01 17.99
CA ALA A 44 -6.83 -0.04 19.44
C ALA A 44 -5.42 -0.50 19.86
N LEU A 45 -4.76 -1.34 19.04
CA LEU A 45 -3.48 -1.97 19.37
C LEU A 45 -2.28 -1.30 18.66
N ASP A 46 -2.48 -0.57 17.57
CA ASP A 46 -1.43 0.12 16.82
C ASP A 46 -1.11 1.51 17.38
N GLY A 47 -0.63 1.56 18.62
CA GLY A 47 -0.24 2.82 19.28
C GLY A 47 0.93 3.56 18.60
N SER A 48 1.68 2.88 17.73
CA SER A 48 2.79 3.45 16.95
C SER A 48 2.40 3.89 15.53
N GLY A 49 1.19 3.57 15.07
CA GLY A 49 0.77 3.86 13.69
C GLY A 49 1.57 3.12 12.62
N ALA A 50 2.03 1.90 12.92
CA ALA A 50 2.89 1.09 12.05
C ALA A 50 2.22 0.70 10.72
N VAL A 51 0.89 0.57 10.69
CA VAL A 51 0.12 0.20 9.49
C VAL A 51 -0.45 1.39 8.72
N ARG A 52 -0.28 2.62 9.23
CA ARG A 52 -0.70 3.82 8.48
C ARG A 52 0.41 4.24 7.50
N PRO A 53 0.06 4.52 6.22
CA PRO A 53 1.02 5.08 5.29
C PRO A 53 1.63 6.37 5.84
N THR A 54 2.90 6.32 6.21
CA THR A 54 3.65 7.49 6.66
C THR A 54 4.42 8.04 5.47
N ILE A 55 4.09 9.26 5.05
CA ILE A 55 4.82 9.94 3.97
C ILE A 55 6.15 10.43 4.54
N ILE A 56 7.23 9.72 4.25
CA ILE A 56 8.59 10.18 4.55
C ILE A 56 9.03 11.12 3.42
N SER A 57 9.12 12.40 3.74
CA SER A 57 9.62 13.41 2.80
C SER A 57 11.14 13.60 3.02
N PRO A 58 11.97 13.57 1.97
CA PRO A 58 13.38 13.88 2.09
C PRO A 58 13.57 15.32 2.56
N GLY A 59 14.61 15.54 3.38
CA GLY A 59 14.97 16.88 3.84
C GLY A 59 15.38 17.82 2.70
N PRO A 60 15.34 19.14 2.91
CA PRO A 60 15.59 20.14 1.87
C PRO A 60 17.04 20.15 1.34
N GLU A 61 17.98 19.57 2.08
CA GLU A 61 19.40 19.55 1.74
C GLU A 61 20.01 18.19 2.09
N TRP A 62 20.77 17.61 1.17
CA TRP A 62 21.55 16.39 1.41
C TRP A 62 23.03 16.73 1.45
N THR A 63 23.81 15.98 2.23
CA THR A 63 25.27 16.09 2.23
C THR A 63 25.88 14.94 1.44
N LEU A 64 26.42 15.24 0.26
CA LEU A 64 27.16 14.29 -0.56
C LEU A 64 28.62 14.21 -0.11
N ARG A 65 29.11 12.99 0.09
CA ARG A 65 30.52 12.69 0.30
C ARG A 65 30.99 11.83 -0.85
N ALA A 66 32.08 12.23 -1.51
CA ALA A 66 32.57 11.54 -2.69
C ALA A 66 34.08 11.36 -2.62
N GLN A 67 34.55 10.21 -3.10
CA GLN A 67 35.97 9.93 -3.29
C GLN A 67 36.21 9.68 -4.78
N PRO A 68 36.88 10.59 -5.51
CA PRO A 68 37.01 10.50 -6.96
C PRO A 68 37.93 9.35 -7.41
N SER A 69 38.90 8.97 -6.58
CA SER A 69 39.73 7.79 -6.78
C SER A 69 40.28 7.28 -5.45
N LEU A 70 40.70 6.01 -5.41
CA LEU A 70 41.18 5.35 -4.20
C LEU A 70 42.38 6.05 -3.54
N LEU A 71 43.24 6.69 -4.33
CA LEU A 71 44.50 7.29 -3.86
C LEU A 71 44.40 8.80 -3.60
N VAL A 72 43.32 9.45 -4.05
CA VAL A 72 43.10 10.88 -3.80
C VAL A 72 42.29 11.05 -2.52
N PRO A 73 42.62 12.03 -1.66
CA PRO A 73 41.83 12.33 -0.47
C PRO A 73 40.36 12.60 -0.82
N PRO A 74 39.41 12.23 0.06
CA PRO A 74 37.99 12.49 -0.18
C PRO A 74 37.72 13.97 -0.48
N ALA A 75 36.82 14.21 -1.42
CA ALA A 75 36.38 15.57 -1.72
C ALA A 75 35.66 16.17 -0.50
N PRO A 76 35.75 17.50 -0.30
CA PRO A 76 34.98 18.15 0.75
C PRO A 76 33.48 17.85 0.58
N PRO A 77 32.74 17.64 1.69
CA PRO A 77 31.30 17.39 1.62
C PRO A 77 30.57 18.51 0.88
N ARG A 78 29.63 18.12 0.02
CA ARG A 78 28.88 19.05 -0.82
C ARG A 78 27.40 19.02 -0.47
N ALA A 79 26.82 20.21 -0.30
CA ALA A 79 25.39 20.37 -0.18
C ALA A 79 24.69 20.10 -1.52
N LEU A 80 23.66 19.26 -1.50
CA LEU A 80 22.78 19.01 -2.65
C LEU A 80 21.41 19.61 -2.37
N ARG A 81 20.91 20.42 -3.31
CA ARG A 81 19.54 20.97 -3.27
C ARG A 81 18.63 20.23 -4.24
N ALA A 82 17.37 20.64 -4.35
CA ALA A 82 16.31 19.90 -5.04
C ALA A 82 16.68 19.24 -6.39
N GLU A 83 17.22 19.99 -7.35
CA GLU A 83 17.58 19.45 -8.67
C GLU A 83 18.74 18.43 -8.60
N GLU A 84 19.73 18.70 -7.75
CA GLU A 84 20.90 17.84 -7.58
C GLU A 84 20.53 16.56 -6.81
N GLN A 85 19.63 16.67 -5.82
CA GLN A 85 19.06 15.52 -5.12
C GLN A 85 18.32 14.61 -6.09
N ARG A 86 17.52 15.19 -7.00
CA ARG A 86 16.82 14.41 -8.03
C ARG A 86 17.79 13.68 -8.95
N ALA A 87 18.84 14.36 -9.40
CA ALA A 87 19.86 13.79 -10.27
C ALA A 87 20.63 12.65 -9.58
N GLU A 88 21.11 12.87 -8.35
CA GLU A 88 21.86 11.84 -7.60
C GLU A 88 20.96 10.68 -7.18
N ARG A 89 19.68 10.92 -6.84
CA ARG A 89 18.71 9.85 -6.62
C ARG A 89 18.54 8.97 -7.85
N GLY A 90 18.42 9.59 -9.04
CA GLY A 90 18.33 8.85 -10.30
C GLY A 90 19.54 7.95 -10.52
N ARG A 91 20.75 8.51 -10.38
CA ARG A 91 22.00 7.75 -10.50
C ARG A 91 22.09 6.59 -9.52
N ALA A 92 21.66 6.78 -8.28
CA ALA A 92 21.66 5.72 -7.27
C ALA A 92 20.70 4.58 -7.64
N LEU A 93 19.51 4.91 -8.17
CA LEU A 93 18.53 3.90 -8.62
C LEU A 93 19.04 3.16 -9.86
N ASP A 94 19.63 3.85 -10.83
CA ASP A 94 20.23 3.21 -12.01
C ASP A 94 21.33 2.22 -11.62
N LEU A 95 22.15 2.57 -10.62
CA LEU A 95 23.17 1.68 -10.07
C LEU A 95 22.54 0.46 -9.39
N LEU A 96 21.50 0.65 -8.57
CA LEU A 96 20.78 -0.46 -7.94
C LEU A 96 20.16 -1.40 -8.98
N ASP A 97 19.60 -0.86 -10.05
CA ASP A 97 19.05 -1.64 -11.16
C ASP A 97 20.13 -2.42 -11.91
N ALA A 98 21.31 -1.81 -12.12
CA ALA A 98 22.45 -2.49 -12.72
C ALA A 98 22.98 -3.62 -11.84
N LEU A 99 23.09 -3.39 -10.53
CA LEU A 99 23.57 -4.39 -9.55
C LEU A 99 22.58 -5.53 -9.36
N THR A 100 21.28 -5.23 -9.38
CA THR A 100 20.22 -6.24 -9.28
C THR A 100 20.20 -7.13 -10.51
N ARG A 101 20.31 -6.54 -11.71
CA ARG A 101 20.33 -7.32 -12.97
C ARG A 101 21.61 -8.12 -13.17
N SER A 102 22.74 -7.66 -12.64
CA SER A 102 24.00 -8.39 -12.76
C SER A 102 24.10 -9.59 -11.81
N GLY A 103 23.20 -9.70 -10.82
CA GLY A 103 23.24 -10.74 -9.80
C GLY A 103 24.37 -10.56 -8.79
N ALA A 104 25.04 -9.41 -8.77
CA ALA A 104 26.13 -9.11 -7.84
C ALA A 104 25.63 -8.69 -6.44
N LEU A 105 24.35 -8.31 -6.33
CA LEU A 105 23.71 -7.93 -5.08
C LEU A 105 22.76 -9.06 -4.62
N PRO A 106 23.02 -9.73 -3.49
CA PRO A 106 22.06 -10.67 -2.92
C PRO A 106 20.80 -9.91 -2.47
N LEU A 107 19.63 -10.35 -2.94
CA LEU A 107 18.34 -9.80 -2.53
C LEU A 107 17.71 -10.75 -1.51
N GLU A 108 17.92 -10.44 -0.24
CA GLU A 108 17.27 -11.14 0.86
C GLU A 108 15.82 -10.64 1.00
N GLU A 109 14.89 -11.57 1.28
CA GLU A 109 13.46 -11.26 1.51
C GLU A 109 12.75 -10.52 0.34
N ALA A 110 13.24 -10.67 -0.89
CA ALA A 110 12.57 -10.16 -2.08
C ALA A 110 11.69 -11.24 -2.73
N THR A 111 10.46 -10.87 -3.12
CA THR A 111 9.63 -11.68 -4.03
C THR A 111 9.73 -11.09 -5.44
N LEU A 112 10.23 -11.89 -6.38
CA LEU A 112 10.25 -11.54 -7.80
C LEU A 112 9.02 -12.17 -8.46
N HIS A 113 8.18 -11.36 -9.11
CA HIS A 113 6.99 -11.80 -9.83
C HIS A 113 7.30 -12.29 -11.24
#